data_AF-A0A6V7I1T4-F1
#
_entry.id   AF-A0A6V7I1T4-F1
#
_cell.length_a   1.000
_cell.length_b   1.000
_cell.length_c   1.000
_cell.angle_alpha   90.00
_cell.angle_beta   90.00
_cell.angle_gamma   90.00
#
_symmetry.space_group_name_H-M   'P 1'
#
loop_
_entity.id
_entity.type
_entity.pdbx_description
1 polymer ?
#
loop_
_entity_poly.entity_id
_entity_poly.type
_entity_poly.pdbx_seq_one_letter_code
_entity_poly.pdbx_strand_id
1 'polypeptide(L)' 'PVKWMAPESLADHVYTSKSDVWSFGVLLWELVTLGASPYPGVDVHNLYNLLKGGYRMERPVNCSPQL' A
#
# COMPACT_ATOMS: atom_id res chain seq x y z
N PRO A 1 1.50 2.36 10.30
CA PRO A 1 1.54 0.87 10.20
C PRO A 1 0.42 0.27 9.33
N VAL A 2 -0.86 0.51 9.63
CA VAL A 2 -2.01 -0.14 8.94
C VAL A 2 -1.98 0.02 7.41
N LYS A 3 -1.64 1.21 6.91
CA LYS A 3 -1.60 1.49 5.47
C LYS A 3 -0.52 0.76 4.68
N TRP A 4 0.47 0.19 5.37
CA TRP A 4 1.56 -0.59 4.78
C TRP A 4 1.26 -2.09 4.84
N MET A 5 0.24 -2.52 5.58
CA MET A 5 -0.07 -3.95 5.75
C MET A 5 -0.68 -4.53 4.48
N ALA A 6 -0.32 -5.79 4.20
CA ALA A 6 -0.91 -6.57 3.13
C ALA A 6 -2.36 -6.96 3.47
N PRO A 7 -3.21 -7.26 2.46
CA PRO A 7 -4.61 -7.64 2.69
C PRO A 7 -4.78 -8.84 3.64
N GLU A 8 -3.91 -9.85 3.54
CA GLU A 8 -3.89 -11.02 4.42
C GLU A 8 -3.48 -10.66 5.87
N SER A 9 -2.60 -9.67 6.04
CA SER A 9 -2.21 -9.17 7.36
C SER A 9 -3.31 -8.34 8.00
N LEU A 10 -4.10 -7.63 7.18
CA LEU A 10 -5.26 -6.84 7.64
C LEU A 10 -6.45 -7.73 8.02
N ALA A 11 -6.69 -8.82 7.29
CA ALA A 11 -7.85 -9.69 7.50
C ALA A 11 -7.60 -10.75 8.57
N ASP A 12 -6.50 -11.49 8.42
CA ASP A 12 -6.27 -12.75 9.13
C ASP A 12 -5.05 -12.68 10.07
N HIS A 13 -4.43 -11.49 10.19
CA HIS A 13 -3.20 -11.29 10.95
C HIS A 13 -2.06 -12.24 10.54
N VAL A 14 -2.02 -12.59 9.25
CA VAL A 14 -0.96 -13.43 8.67
C VAL A 14 0.19 -12.54 8.22
N TYR A 15 1.40 -12.84 8.70
CA TYR A 15 2.63 -12.12 8.36
C TYR A 15 3.64 -13.08 7.75
N THR A 16 4.06 -12.79 6.53
CA THR A 16 4.99 -13.61 5.76
C THR A 16 5.95 -12.72 4.99
N SER A 17 7.01 -13.29 4.42
CA SER A 17 7.88 -12.53 3.51
C SER A 17 7.13 -11.95 2.30
N LYS A 18 5.94 -12.46 1.94
CA LYS A 18 5.10 -11.87 0.89
C LYS A 18 4.36 -10.62 1.35
N SER A 19 3.91 -10.58 2.61
CA SER A 19 3.34 -9.35 3.19
C SER A 19 4.41 -8.27 3.38
N ASP A 20 5.67 -8.66 3.59
CA ASP A 20 6.79 -7.73 3.62
C ASP A 20 7.06 -7.12 2.23
N VAL A 21 6.99 -7.93 1.17
CA VAL A 21 7.10 -7.43 -0.23
C VAL A 21 5.99 -6.42 -0.53
N TRP A 22 4.77 -6.64 -0.04
CA TRP A 22 3.70 -5.65 -0.16
C TRP A 22 4.06 -4.33 0.55
N SER A 23 4.52 -4.43 1.80
CA SER A 23 4.92 -3.26 2.60
C SER A 23 6.05 -2.49 1.92
N PHE A 24 6.99 -3.20 1.28
CA PHE A 24 8.06 -2.62 0.48
C PHE A 24 7.52 -1.86 -0.75
N GLY A 25 6.49 -2.37 -1.43
CA GLY A 25 5.83 -1.65 -2.53
C GLY A 25 5.20 -0.33 -2.08
N VAL A 26 4.56 -0.31 -0.91
CA VAL A 26 4.03 0.93 -0.31
C VAL A 26 5.17 1.89 0.05
N LEU A 27 6.29 1.38 0.57
CA LEU A 27 7.49 2.18 0.84
C LEU A 27 8.09 2.79 -0.42
N LEU A 28 8.18 2.04 -1.53
CA LEU A 28 8.66 2.57 -2.80
C LEU A 28 7.78 3.72 -3.29
N TRP A 29 6.46 3.58 -3.18
CA TRP A 29 5.53 4.67 -3.51
C TRP A 29 5.78 5.91 -2.65
N GLU A 30 6.00 5.73 -1.34
CA GLU A 30 6.32 6.81 -0.41
C GLU A 30 7.65 7.50 -0.76
N LEU A 31 8.68 6.74 -1.11
CA LEU A 31 9.97 7.29 -1.56
C LEU A 31 9.84 8.12 -2.84
N VAL A 32 9.12 7.61 -3.85
CA VAL A 32 8.92 8.32 -5.12
C VAL A 32 8.09 9.59 -4.94
N THR A 33 7.17 9.59 -3.98
CA THR A 33 6.36 10.78 -3.62
C THR A 33 7.03 11.70 -2.61
N LEU A 34 8.31 11.50 -2.32
CA LEU A 34 9.11 12.32 -1.38
C LEU A 34 8.51 12.35 0.04
N GLY A 35 8.01 11.20 0.51
CA GLY A 35 7.45 11.04 1.86
C GLY A 35 5.95 11.36 1.96
N ALA A 36 5.20 11.30 0.86
CA ALA A 36 3.75 11.49 0.94
C ALA A 36 3.08 10.35 1.71
N SER A 37 1.94 10.64 2.36
CA SER A 37 1.20 9.62 3.08
C SER A 37 0.57 8.63 2.10
N PRO A 38 0.82 7.31 2.24
CA PRO A 38 0.18 6.32 1.39
C PRO A 38 -1.34 6.36 1.55
N TYR A 39 -2.07 6.06 0.48
CA TYR A 39 -3.53 6.12 0.42
C TYR A 39 -4.08 7.44 1.01
N PRO A 40 -3.74 8.61 0.42
CA PRO A 40 -4.21 9.89 0.93
C PRO A 40 -5.73 9.99 0.82
N GLY A 41 -6.39 10.49 1.88
CA GLY A 41 -7.85 10.62 1.94
C GLY A 41 -8.63 9.30 2.12
N VAL A 42 -7.96 8.15 2.17
CA VAL A 42 -8.61 6.86 2.44
C VAL A 42 -8.69 6.60 3.94
N ASP A 43 -9.90 6.30 4.41
CA ASP A 43 -10.12 5.79 5.77
C ASP A 43 -9.51 4.39 5.94
N VAL A 44 -8.72 4.22 7.00
CA VAL A 44 -8.09 2.94 7.37
C VAL A 44 -9.11 1.82 7.58
N HIS A 45 -10.32 2.13 8.06
CA HIS A 45 -11.38 1.14 8.24
C HIS A 45 -11.95 0.64 6.91
N ASN A 46 -11.89 1.47 5.86
CA ASN A 46 -12.35 1.10 4.52
C ASN A 46 -11.23 0.57 3.62
N LEU A 47 -9.96 0.73 4.02
CA LEU A 47 -8.80 0.36 3.22
C LEU A 47 -8.84 -1.12 2.79
N TYR A 48 -9.17 -2.03 3.71
CA TYR A 48 -9.26 -3.46 3.39
C TYR A 48 -10.29 -3.74 2.28
N ASN A 49 -11.48 -3.13 2.36
CA ASN A 49 -12.53 -3.31 1.35
C ASN A 49 -12.10 -2.78 -0.02
N LEU A 50 -11.42 -1.63 -0.06
CA LEU A 50 -10.88 -1.08 -1.29
C LEU A 50 -9.81 -2.00 -1.90
N LEU A 51 -8.87 -2.50 -1.09
CA LEU A 51 -7.83 -3.41 -1.54
C LEU A 51 -8.40 -4.73 -2.06
N LYS A 52 -9.43 -5.25 -1.40
CA LYS A 52 -10.19 -6.43 -1.82
C LYS A 52 -10.96 -6.19 -3.12
N GLY A 53 -11.46 -4.98 -3.34
CA GLY A 53 -12.08 -4.53 -4.58
C GLY A 53 -11.09 -4.28 -5.73
N GLY A 54 -9.79 -4.47 -5.52
CA GLY A 54 -8.75 -4.31 -6.53
C GLY A 54 -8.17 -2.91 -6.64
N TYR A 55 -8.61 -1.96 -5.81
CA TYR A 55 -8.03 -0.62 -5.78
C TYR A 55 -6.55 -0.65 -5.39
N ARG A 56 -5.73 0.15 -6.06
CA ARG A 56 -4.30 0.36 -5.77
C ARG A 56 -4.00 1.86 -5.92
N MET A 57 -2.95 2.34 -5.25
CA MET A 57 -2.51 3.73 -5.41
C MET A 57 -2.13 4.00 -6.86
N GLU A 58 -2.47 5.20 -7.34
CA GLU A 58 -2.05 5.64 -8.67
C GLU A 58 -0.52 5.80 -8.73
N ARG A 59 0.03 5.60 -9.93
CA ARG A 59 1.44 5.81 -10.18
C ARG A 59 1.78 7.30 -10.01
N PRO A 60 2.75 7.66 -9.15
CA PRO A 60 3.17 9.04 -8.98
C PRO A 60 3.66 9.67 -10.29
N VAL A 61 3.48 10.99 -10.44
CA VAL A 61 3.86 11.75 -11.64
C VAL A 61 5.36 11.67 -11.94
N ASN A 62 6.18 11.51 -10.91
CA ASN A 62 7.65 11.43 -11.03
C ASN A 62 8.18 9.98 -11.08
N CYS A 63 7.31 8.99 -11.33
CA CYS A 63 7.70 7.58 -11.39
C CYS A 63 8.05 7.17 -12.82
N SER A 64 9.24 6.60 -13.03
CA SER A 64 9.58 6.00 -14.32
C SER A 64 8.70 4.78 -14.59
N PRO A 65 8.42 4.39 -15.85
CA PRO A 65 7.56 3.25 -16.16
C PRO A 65 8.12 1.89 -15.74
N GLN A 66 9.38 1.81 -15.30
CA GLN A 66 10.01 0.59 -14.80
C GLN A 66 9.75 0.36 -13.30
N LEU A 67 9.20 1.36 -12.61
CA LEU A 67 8.78 1.36 -11.21
C LEU A 67 7.25 1.46 -11.13
#